data_AF-A0A483M5U9-F1
#
_entry.id   AF-A0A483M5U9-F1
#
_cell.length_a   1.000
_cell.length_b   1.000
_cell.length_c   1.000
_cell.angle_alpha   90.00
_cell.angle_beta   90.00
_cell.angle_gamma   90.00
#
_symmetry.space_group_name_H-M   'P 1'
#
loop_
_entity.id
_entity.type
_entity.pdbx_description
1 polymer ?
#
loop_
_entity_poly.entity_id
_entity_poly.type
_entity_poly.pdbx_seq_one_letter_code
_entity_poly.pdbx_strand_id
1 'polypeptide(L)'
;MATAVLEEVYTHIRNTNYEFNNHFRSIEPHINKEIARNSSKILIRAYFYAKEAGLIRSWEGFINQFVSYDAISNNLGREELKRYLISEYNLKFIENEELASFSKTSEVKELAETLLENEEKKHDVLAQNSALLVHGIYGLRLKNNESNNGSPFGYGTWWLTNQTRIQKHTSELVRKNSSKYIMRPEFLLNFLSLSPSAEQVRKTYGNLFPNNLGIQFGHRLKEDVFHAVLHKVKEWADYEPGRVTALVSSLSDTLKSEQYNINEESWESIKDKIVI
;
A
#
# COMPACT_ATOMS: atom_id res chain seq x y z
N MET A 1 -4.25 -13.98 18.35
CA MET A 1 -2.88 -13.47 18.13
C MET A 1 -2.98 -11.98 17.81
N ALA A 2 -1.94 -11.16 18.01
CA ALA A 2 -2.01 -9.76 17.57
C ALA A 2 -2.06 -9.70 16.03
N THR A 3 -2.98 -8.91 15.47
CA THR A 3 -3.18 -8.80 14.03
C THR A 3 -1.94 -8.15 13.38
N ALA A 4 -1.38 -8.79 12.36
CA ALA A 4 -0.06 -8.47 11.82
C ALA A 4 0.08 -7.00 11.39
N VAL A 5 -0.87 -6.51 10.60
CA VAL A 5 -0.83 -5.17 10.00
C VAL A 5 -1.05 -4.08 11.05
N LEU A 6 -2.00 -4.27 11.96
CA LEU A 6 -2.26 -3.31 13.04
C LEU A 6 -1.05 -3.18 13.96
N GLU A 7 -0.43 -4.31 14.32
CA GLU A 7 0.74 -4.31 15.19
C GLU A 7 1.94 -3.61 14.54
N GLU A 8 2.13 -3.78 13.22
CA GLU A 8 3.16 -3.04 12.48
C GLU A 8 2.92 -1.53 12.50
N VAL A 9 1.68 -1.08 12.24
CA VAL A 9 1.32 0.35 12.27
C VAL A 9 1.47 0.92 13.68
N TYR A 10 1.01 0.18 14.69
CA TYR A 10 1.10 0.59 16.10
C TYR A 10 2.56 0.67 16.57
N THR A 11 3.36 -0.34 16.24
CA THR A 11 4.80 -0.36 16.53
C THR A 11 5.53 0.79 15.83
N HIS A 12 5.13 1.14 14.60
CA HIS A 12 5.70 2.30 13.90
C HIS A 12 5.42 3.62 14.65
N ILE A 13 4.19 3.84 15.14
CA ILE A 13 3.84 5.02 15.94
C ILE A 13 4.67 5.06 17.23
N ARG A 14 4.78 3.94 17.94
CA ARG A 14 5.61 3.81 19.16
C ARG A 14 7.07 4.16 18.91
N ASN A 15 7.67 3.54 17.89
CA ASN A 15 9.06 3.78 17.53
C ASN A 15 9.31 5.24 17.13
N THR A 16 8.35 5.85 16.44
CA THR A 16 8.42 7.27 16.09
C THR A 16 8.33 8.17 17.32
N ASN A 17 7.50 7.81 18.31
CA ASN A 17 7.46 8.55 19.57
C ASN A 17 8.79 8.49 20.34
N TYR A 18 9.43 7.30 20.40
CA TYR A 18 10.75 7.18 21.00
C TYR A 18 11.80 8.00 20.23
N GLU A 19 11.79 7.94 18.90
CA GLU A 19 12.67 8.76 18.05
C GLU A 19 12.52 10.25 18.37
N PHE A 20 11.28 10.74 18.42
CA PHE A 20 11.00 12.13 18.74
C PHE A 20 11.52 12.51 20.13
N ASN A 21 11.21 11.70 21.15
CA ASN A 21 11.60 11.97 22.52
C ASN A 21 13.12 11.98 22.72
N ASN A 22 13.84 11.11 22.02
CA ASN A 22 15.28 10.97 22.17
C ASN A 22 16.06 12.01 21.36
N HIS A 23 15.58 12.37 20.17
CA HIS A 23 16.37 13.17 19.21
C HIS A 23 15.80 14.55 18.88
N PHE A 24 14.47 14.73 18.99
CA PHE A 24 13.82 15.97 18.54
C PHE A 24 13.31 16.83 19.70
N ARG A 25 12.88 16.24 20.81
CA ARG A 25 12.22 16.95 21.92
C ARG A 25 13.03 18.15 22.45
N SER A 26 14.34 17.99 22.65
CA SER A 26 15.20 19.05 23.19
C SER A 26 15.49 20.17 22.19
N ILE A 27 15.46 19.86 20.89
CA ILE A 27 15.79 20.80 19.81
C ILE A 27 14.57 21.28 19.03
N GLU A 28 13.38 20.85 19.45
CA GLU A 28 12.11 21.06 18.75
C GLU A 28 11.85 22.50 18.29
N PRO A 29 12.15 23.57 19.08
CA PRO A 29 11.97 24.94 18.64
C PRO A 29 12.87 25.37 17.46
N HIS A 30 13.97 24.65 17.22
CA HIS A 30 14.97 24.96 16.20
C HIS A 30 14.79 24.14 14.91
N ILE A 31 13.83 23.20 14.89
CA ILE A 31 13.57 22.37 13.72
C ILE A 31 12.55 23.06 12.83
N ASN A 32 13.00 23.47 11.65
CA ASN A 32 12.15 23.99 10.58
C ASN A 32 11.82 22.92 9.54
N LYS A 33 11.01 23.27 8.55
CA LYS A 33 10.62 22.40 7.43
C LYS A 33 11.78 21.83 6.63
N GLU A 34 12.82 22.64 6.42
CA GLU A 34 14.02 22.26 5.66
C GLU A 34 14.79 21.14 6.36
N ILE A 35 14.85 21.17 7.69
CA ILE A 35 15.49 20.13 8.48
C ILE A 35 14.56 18.92 8.59
N ALA A 36 13.30 19.16 8.95
CA ALA A 36 12.30 18.11 9.20
C ALA A 36 12.12 17.18 7.99
N ARG A 37 12.13 17.71 6.75
CA ARG A 37 11.95 16.89 5.52
C ARG A 37 12.92 15.71 5.42
N ASN A 38 14.10 15.82 6.02
CA ASN A 38 15.15 14.81 5.96
C ASN A 38 14.96 13.69 7.00
N SER A 39 14.02 13.83 7.93
CA SER A 39 13.69 12.74 8.87
C SER A 39 13.17 11.54 8.09
N SER A 40 13.65 10.34 8.40
CA SER A 40 13.15 9.10 7.82
C SER A 40 11.72 8.77 8.30
N LYS A 41 11.29 9.32 9.44
CA LYS A 41 9.97 9.07 10.03
C LYS A 41 8.91 10.02 9.49
N ILE A 42 7.92 9.47 8.78
CA ILE A 42 6.85 10.28 8.16
C ILE A 42 6.05 11.12 9.17
N LEU A 43 5.79 10.58 10.36
CA LEU A 43 5.05 11.29 11.40
C LEU A 43 5.82 12.47 12.00
N ILE A 44 7.16 12.40 12.06
CA ILE A 44 7.99 13.53 12.48
C ILE A 44 7.92 14.64 11.43
N ARG A 45 8.02 14.29 10.14
CA ARG A 45 7.85 15.27 9.05
C ARG A 45 6.47 15.93 9.12
N ALA A 46 5.42 15.12 9.21
CA ALA A 46 4.04 15.60 9.28
C ALA A 46 3.79 16.50 10.49
N TYR A 47 4.36 16.16 11.64
CA TYR A 47 4.28 16.99 12.85
C TYR A 47 4.85 18.39 12.62
N PHE A 48 6.10 18.49 12.15
CA PHE A 48 6.73 19.80 11.95
C PHE A 48 6.02 20.62 10.87
N TYR A 49 5.48 19.98 9.83
CA TYR A 49 4.68 20.66 8.81
C TYR A 49 3.38 21.21 9.40
N ALA A 50 2.67 20.41 10.21
CA ALA A 50 1.45 20.84 10.89
C ALA A 50 1.72 21.95 11.92
N LYS A 51 2.86 21.87 12.62
CA LYS A 51 3.27 22.87 13.63
C LYS A 51 3.56 24.22 12.99
N GLU A 52 4.33 24.22 11.89
CA GLU A 52 4.63 25.44 11.12
C GLU A 52 3.37 26.07 10.52
N ALA A 53 2.41 25.24 10.08
CA ALA A 53 1.10 25.68 9.62
C ALA A 53 0.17 26.18 10.75
N GLY A 54 0.60 26.12 12.02
CA GLY A 54 -0.20 26.53 13.17
C GLY A 54 -1.36 25.58 13.51
N LEU A 55 -1.42 24.40 12.91
CA LEU A 55 -2.46 23.39 13.13
C LEU A 55 -2.26 22.61 14.43
N ILE A 56 -1.02 22.50 14.88
CA ILE A 56 -0.68 21.83 16.14
C ILE A 56 0.38 22.59 16.92
N ARG A 57 0.37 22.44 18.25
CA ARG A 57 1.28 23.17 19.15
C ARG A 57 2.39 22.30 19.72
N SER A 58 2.11 21.02 19.94
CA SER A 58 3.02 20.07 20.62
C SER A 58 2.94 18.69 19.99
N TRP A 59 4.02 17.92 20.16
CA TRP A 59 4.09 16.53 19.71
C TRP A 59 3.01 15.65 20.35
N GLU A 60 2.78 15.84 21.64
CA GLU A 60 1.71 15.16 22.37
C GLU A 60 0.34 15.46 21.76
N GLY A 61 0.05 16.74 21.49
CA GLY A 61 -1.20 17.14 20.83
C GLY A 61 -1.35 16.51 19.44
N PHE A 62 -0.24 16.37 18.70
CA PHE A 62 -0.21 15.73 17.39
C PHE A 62 -0.52 14.23 17.48
N ILE A 63 0.12 13.51 18.41
CA ILE A 63 -0.12 12.08 18.61
C ILE A 63 -1.55 11.82 19.10
N ASN A 64 -2.08 12.67 19.98
CA ASN A 64 -3.46 12.59 20.49
C ASN A 64 -4.53 12.70 19.39
N GLN A 65 -4.18 13.11 18.16
CA GLN A 65 -5.12 13.03 17.03
C GLN A 65 -5.38 11.59 16.56
N PHE A 66 -4.48 10.65 16.87
CA PHE A 66 -4.52 9.28 16.38
C PHE A 66 -4.68 8.24 17.50
N VAL A 67 -4.01 8.48 18.64
CA VAL A 67 -3.99 7.60 19.81
C VAL A 67 -3.69 8.43 21.05
N SER A 68 -4.31 8.10 22.19
CA SER A 68 -4.00 8.79 23.45
C SER A 68 -2.53 8.63 23.79
N TYR A 69 -1.84 9.74 24.05
CA TYR A 69 -0.40 9.78 24.25
C TYR A 69 0.06 8.89 25.41
N ASP A 70 -0.67 8.91 26.52
CA ASP A 70 -0.40 8.05 27.70
C ASP A 70 -0.67 6.56 27.43
N ALA A 71 -1.49 6.26 26.42
CA ALA A 71 -1.83 4.89 26.03
C ALA A 71 -0.92 4.32 24.92
N ILE A 72 0.00 5.13 24.38
CA ILE A 72 0.81 4.79 23.19
C ILE A 72 1.66 3.52 23.36
N SER A 73 1.90 3.06 24.58
CA SER A 73 2.75 1.88 24.85
C SER A 73 1.99 0.67 25.37
N ASN A 74 0.65 0.71 25.42
CA ASN A 74 -0.16 -0.37 25.98
C ASN A 74 -1.29 -0.81 25.02
N ASN A 75 -2.06 -1.83 25.41
CA ASN A 75 -3.11 -2.37 24.53
C ASN A 75 -4.27 -1.40 24.27
N LEU A 76 -4.53 -0.45 25.18
CA LEU A 76 -5.58 0.55 24.97
C LEU A 76 -5.26 1.41 23.74
N GLY A 77 -4.03 1.89 23.62
CA GLY A 77 -3.62 2.69 22.48
C GLY A 77 -3.68 1.92 21.15
N ARG A 78 -3.41 0.61 21.17
CA ARG A 78 -3.55 -0.25 19.99
C ARG A 78 -5.00 -0.31 19.51
N GLU A 79 -5.95 -0.49 20.43
CA GLU A 79 -7.37 -0.55 20.11
C GLU A 79 -7.95 0.81 19.71
N GLU A 80 -7.49 1.91 20.31
CA GLU A 80 -7.84 3.26 19.88
C GLU A 80 -7.40 3.51 18.44
N LEU A 81 -6.16 3.16 18.10
CA LEU A 81 -5.64 3.29 16.75
C LEU A 81 -6.44 2.45 15.75
N LYS A 82 -6.80 1.22 16.11
CA LYS A 82 -7.67 0.36 15.28
C LYS A 82 -9.00 1.06 14.98
N ARG A 83 -9.66 1.59 16.00
CA ARG A 83 -10.95 2.30 15.85
C ARG A 83 -10.80 3.55 14.99
N TYR A 84 -9.76 4.35 15.24
CA TYR A 84 -9.45 5.54 14.45
C TYR A 84 -9.28 5.20 12.97
N LEU A 85 -8.46 4.20 12.63
CA LEU A 85 -8.21 3.81 11.24
C LEU A 85 -9.49 3.31 10.54
N ILE A 86 -10.33 2.55 11.26
CA ILE A 86 -11.62 2.09 10.75
C ILE A 86 -12.56 3.27 10.51
N SER A 87 -12.68 4.19 11.47
CA SER A 87 -13.65 5.29 11.40
C SER A 87 -13.24 6.38 10.40
N GLU A 88 -11.98 6.77 10.39
CA GLU A 88 -11.48 7.88 9.58
C GLU A 88 -11.39 7.51 8.09
N TYR A 89 -10.97 6.29 7.79
CA TYR A 89 -10.72 5.84 6.43
C TYR A 89 -11.75 4.83 5.91
N ASN A 90 -12.84 4.63 6.67
CA ASN A 90 -13.90 3.68 6.36
C ASN A 90 -13.37 2.27 6.01
N LEU A 91 -12.37 1.82 6.78
CA LEU A 91 -11.70 0.54 6.53
C LEU A 91 -12.45 -0.61 7.18
N LYS A 92 -12.44 -1.77 6.50
CA LYS A 92 -12.80 -3.04 7.12
C LYS A 92 -11.56 -3.69 7.72
N PHE A 93 -11.60 -3.99 9.01
CA PHE A 93 -10.56 -4.76 9.66
C PHE A 93 -10.76 -6.26 9.47
N ILE A 94 -9.70 -6.97 9.11
CA ILE A 94 -9.68 -8.43 8.97
C ILE A 94 -8.68 -8.97 9.97
N GLU A 95 -9.14 -9.87 10.85
CA GLU A 95 -8.27 -10.51 11.84
C GLU A 95 -7.36 -11.55 11.17
N ASN A 96 -6.20 -11.83 11.79
CA ASN A 96 -5.27 -12.83 11.26
C ASN A 96 -5.94 -14.22 11.21
N GLU A 97 -6.78 -14.55 12.18
CA GLU A 97 -7.53 -15.80 12.23
C GLU A 97 -8.54 -15.89 11.08
N GLU A 98 -9.19 -14.78 10.72
CA GLU A 98 -10.07 -14.72 9.54
C GLU A 98 -9.24 -14.90 8.26
N LEU A 99 -8.12 -14.18 8.13
CA LEU A 99 -7.24 -14.29 6.95
C LEU A 99 -6.65 -15.70 6.79
N ALA A 100 -6.30 -16.33 7.90
CA ALA A 100 -5.80 -17.70 7.94
C ALA A 100 -6.85 -18.71 7.48
N SER A 101 -8.14 -18.45 7.73
CA SER A 101 -9.23 -19.31 7.26
C SER A 101 -9.34 -19.39 5.72
N PHE A 102 -8.76 -18.42 5.00
CA PHE A 102 -8.68 -18.43 3.53
C PHE A 102 -7.34 -18.96 3.00
N SER A 103 -6.44 -19.35 3.89
CA SER A 103 -5.08 -19.79 3.55
C SER A 103 -4.85 -21.23 3.98
N LYS A 104 -3.92 -21.93 3.32
CA LYS A 104 -3.49 -23.25 3.77
C LYS A 104 -2.31 -23.11 4.72
N THR A 105 -2.46 -23.59 5.95
CA THR A 105 -1.42 -23.48 7.00
C THR A 105 -0.08 -24.05 6.56
N SER A 106 -0.06 -25.15 5.80
CA SER A 106 1.18 -25.75 5.29
C SER A 106 1.90 -24.85 4.30
N GLU A 107 1.17 -24.24 3.35
CA GLU A 107 1.74 -23.35 2.33
C GLU A 107 2.27 -22.05 2.98
N VAL A 108 1.54 -21.51 3.96
CA VAL A 108 2.00 -20.33 4.75
C VAL A 108 3.30 -20.64 5.50
N LYS A 109 3.37 -21.82 6.13
CA LYS A 109 4.55 -22.23 6.89
C LYS A 109 5.78 -22.39 5.98
N GLU A 110 5.62 -23.06 4.84
CA GLU A 110 6.68 -23.27 3.84
C GLU A 110 7.25 -21.94 3.32
N LEU A 111 6.38 -20.99 2.96
CA LEU A 111 6.83 -19.67 2.53
C LEU A 111 7.51 -18.90 3.67
N ALA A 112 7.00 -18.99 4.90
CA ALA A 112 7.64 -18.34 6.04
C ALA A 112 9.04 -18.88 6.33
N GLU A 113 9.23 -20.20 6.27
CA GLU A 113 10.56 -20.85 6.39
C GLU A 113 11.51 -20.38 5.28
N THR A 114 11.03 -20.37 4.03
CA THR A 114 11.80 -19.86 2.89
C THR A 114 12.26 -18.42 3.10
N LEU A 115 11.40 -17.55 3.64
CA LEU A 115 11.74 -16.15 3.91
C LEU A 115 12.77 -15.97 5.04
N LEU A 116 12.80 -16.88 6.02
CA LEU A 116 13.79 -16.88 7.09
C LEU A 116 15.14 -17.40 6.59
N GLU A 117 15.14 -18.52 5.87
CA GLU A 117 16.35 -19.15 5.32
C GLU A 117 17.10 -18.22 4.34
N ASN A 118 16.36 -17.39 3.61
CA ASN A 118 16.91 -16.42 2.67
C ASN A 118 17.15 -15.02 3.29
N GLU A 119 17.09 -14.90 4.62
CA GLU A 119 17.32 -13.64 5.36
C GLU A 119 16.43 -12.46 4.93
N GLU A 120 15.28 -12.72 4.29
CA GLU A 120 14.34 -11.67 3.89
C GLU A 120 13.58 -11.09 5.09
N LYS A 121 13.47 -11.88 6.16
CA LYS A 121 12.87 -11.50 7.43
C LYS A 121 13.77 -11.96 8.58
N LYS A 122 13.96 -11.10 9.58
CA LYS A 122 14.83 -11.38 10.74
C LYS A 122 14.16 -12.17 11.87
N HIS A 123 12.83 -12.21 11.87
CA HIS A 123 12.04 -12.77 12.97
C HIS A 123 10.92 -13.63 12.42
N ASP A 124 10.70 -14.78 13.06
CA ASP A 124 9.69 -15.77 12.66
C ASP A 124 8.30 -15.16 12.53
N VAL A 125 7.91 -14.33 13.49
CA VAL A 125 6.59 -13.66 13.47
C VAL A 125 6.42 -12.78 12.23
N LEU A 126 7.46 -12.06 11.80
CA LEU A 126 7.40 -11.21 10.61
C LEU A 126 7.35 -12.04 9.32
N ALA A 127 8.05 -13.17 9.29
CA ALA A 127 7.99 -14.11 8.18
C ALA A 127 6.61 -14.75 8.05
N GLN A 128 6.06 -15.25 9.16
CA GLN A 128 4.70 -15.81 9.23
C GLN A 128 3.64 -14.79 8.81
N ASN A 129 3.72 -13.56 9.33
CA ASN A 129 2.81 -12.48 8.94
C ASN A 129 2.86 -12.17 7.44
N SER A 130 4.07 -12.10 6.88
CA SER A 130 4.25 -11.83 5.45
C SER A 130 3.70 -12.97 4.59
N ALA A 131 4.02 -14.21 4.93
CA ALA A 131 3.51 -15.39 4.24
C ALA A 131 1.98 -15.50 4.32
N LEU A 132 1.41 -15.23 5.50
CA LEU A 132 -0.04 -15.19 5.71
C LEU A 132 -0.71 -14.13 4.83
N LEU A 133 -0.11 -12.94 4.71
CA LEU A 133 -0.63 -11.89 3.81
C LEU A 133 -0.59 -12.34 2.35
N VAL A 134 0.52 -12.93 1.89
CA VAL A 134 0.65 -13.42 0.51
C VAL A 134 -0.44 -14.45 0.18
N HIS A 135 -0.57 -15.51 0.97
CA HIS A 135 -1.58 -16.54 0.73
C HIS A 135 -3.00 -16.03 0.99
N GLY A 136 -3.16 -15.16 1.98
CA GLY A 136 -4.43 -14.55 2.35
C GLY A 136 -5.05 -13.71 1.23
N ILE A 137 -4.24 -12.97 0.46
CA ILE A 137 -4.74 -12.23 -0.71
C ILE A 137 -5.33 -13.17 -1.76
N TYR A 138 -4.63 -14.26 -2.09
CA TYR A 138 -5.17 -15.23 -3.04
C TYR A 138 -6.43 -15.92 -2.50
N GLY A 139 -6.44 -16.27 -1.22
CA GLY A 139 -7.62 -16.81 -0.54
C GLY A 139 -8.81 -15.86 -0.59
N LEU A 140 -8.60 -14.57 -0.33
CA LEU A 140 -9.63 -13.53 -0.40
C LEU A 140 -10.16 -13.35 -1.83
N ARG A 141 -9.30 -13.39 -2.85
CA ARG A 141 -9.72 -13.35 -4.26
C ARG A 141 -10.68 -14.50 -4.58
N LEU A 142 -10.33 -15.71 -4.16
CA LEU A 142 -11.19 -16.88 -4.34
C LEU A 142 -12.51 -16.74 -3.58
N LYS A 143 -12.47 -16.32 -2.31
CA LYS A 143 -13.67 -16.08 -1.48
C LYS A 143 -14.61 -15.06 -2.11
N ASN A 144 -14.06 -14.00 -2.70
CA ASN A 144 -14.82 -12.92 -3.31
C ASN A 144 -15.27 -13.24 -4.76
N ASN A 145 -14.96 -14.44 -5.27
CA ASN A 145 -15.16 -14.79 -6.68
C ASN A 145 -14.54 -13.74 -7.61
N GLU A 146 -13.34 -13.27 -7.26
CA GLU A 146 -12.54 -12.43 -8.14
C GLU A 146 -11.89 -13.35 -9.16
N SER A 147 -12.59 -13.57 -10.26
CA SER A 147 -12.09 -14.31 -11.42
C SER A 147 -12.30 -13.44 -12.63
N ASN A 148 -11.42 -12.45 -12.84
CA ASN A 148 -11.43 -11.54 -13.99
C ASN A 148 -12.86 -11.30 -14.54
N ASN A 149 -13.74 -10.72 -13.71
CA ASN A 149 -15.22 -10.74 -13.84
C ASN A 149 -15.77 -9.97 -15.06
N GLY A 150 -15.08 -9.99 -16.20
CA GLY A 150 -15.30 -9.07 -17.32
C GLY A 150 -15.03 -7.61 -16.92
N SER A 151 -14.39 -7.36 -15.77
CA SER A 151 -14.01 -6.01 -15.38
C SER A 151 -12.70 -5.65 -16.07
N PRO A 152 -12.63 -4.53 -16.82
CA PRO A 152 -11.37 -4.06 -17.40
C PRO A 152 -10.38 -3.60 -16.31
N PHE A 153 -10.81 -3.52 -15.06
CA PHE A 153 -9.95 -3.13 -13.95
C PHE A 153 -9.17 -4.30 -13.35
N GLY A 154 -9.43 -5.56 -13.70
CA GLY A 154 -8.73 -6.73 -13.13
C GLY A 154 -9.12 -7.08 -11.70
N TYR A 155 -8.21 -7.72 -10.94
CA TYR A 155 -8.51 -8.11 -9.55
C TYR A 155 -8.83 -6.90 -8.66
N GLY A 156 -9.67 -7.11 -7.65
CA GLY A 156 -10.07 -6.08 -6.67
C GLY A 156 -9.26 -6.14 -5.38
N THR A 157 -8.80 -7.32 -4.98
CA THR A 157 -8.05 -7.54 -3.74
C THR A 157 -6.55 -7.60 -4.00
N TRP A 158 -5.81 -6.75 -3.30
CA TRP A 158 -4.36 -6.60 -3.42
C TRP A 158 -3.73 -6.29 -2.07
N TRP A 159 -2.50 -6.77 -1.85
CA TRP A 159 -1.67 -6.27 -0.77
C TRP A 159 -0.97 -4.99 -1.22
N LEU A 160 -1.34 -3.87 -0.61
CA LEU A 160 -0.73 -2.58 -0.89
C LEU A 160 0.63 -2.47 -0.17
N THR A 161 1.75 -2.64 -0.89
CA THR A 161 3.07 -2.65 -0.26
C THR A 161 4.22 -2.32 -1.22
N ASN A 162 5.29 -1.76 -0.65
CA ASN A 162 6.57 -1.57 -1.32
C ASN A 162 7.58 -2.70 -1.02
N GLN A 163 7.17 -3.74 -0.28
CA GLN A 163 8.03 -4.89 0.04
C GLN A 163 8.14 -5.85 -1.14
N THR A 164 9.04 -5.55 -2.07
CA THR A 164 9.14 -6.27 -3.35
C THR A 164 10.12 -7.42 -3.33
N ARG A 165 11.03 -7.48 -2.36
CA ARG A 165 12.02 -8.55 -2.23
C ARG A 165 11.39 -9.94 -2.07
N ILE A 166 10.28 -10.01 -1.33
CA ILE A 166 9.49 -11.24 -1.12
C ILE A 166 9.04 -11.85 -2.45
N GLN A 167 8.86 -11.04 -3.50
CA GLN A 167 8.43 -11.53 -4.82
C GLN A 167 9.39 -12.56 -5.42
N LYS A 168 10.69 -12.47 -5.11
CA LYS A 168 11.71 -13.43 -5.58
C LYS A 168 11.42 -14.87 -5.15
N HIS A 169 10.73 -15.04 -4.02
CA HIS A 169 10.42 -16.33 -3.41
C HIS A 169 8.98 -16.77 -3.66
N THR A 170 8.25 -16.07 -4.53
CA THR A 170 6.82 -16.33 -4.79
C THR A 170 6.50 -16.49 -6.28
N SER A 171 7.50 -16.69 -7.14
CA SER A 171 7.33 -16.82 -8.59
C SER A 171 6.41 -17.98 -8.97
N GLU A 172 6.61 -19.15 -8.38
CA GLU A 172 5.77 -20.33 -8.60
C GLU A 172 4.33 -20.10 -8.12
N LEU A 173 4.17 -19.39 -7.00
CA LEU A 173 2.86 -19.03 -6.47
C LEU A 173 2.12 -18.05 -7.39
N VAL A 174 2.83 -17.05 -7.94
CA VAL A 174 2.29 -16.13 -8.94
C VAL A 174 1.89 -16.89 -10.20
N ARG A 175 2.73 -17.83 -10.68
CA ARG A 175 2.41 -18.65 -11.87
C ARG A 175 1.15 -19.48 -11.66
N LYS A 176 1.00 -20.10 -10.48
CA LYS A 176 -0.18 -20.88 -10.09
C LYS A 176 -1.47 -20.07 -10.06
N ASN A 177 -1.40 -18.79 -9.71
CA ASN A 177 -2.56 -17.89 -9.57
C ASN A 177 -2.72 -16.91 -10.74
N SER A 178 -1.85 -16.97 -11.75
CA SER A 178 -1.86 -16.16 -12.98
C SER A 178 -1.83 -14.63 -12.79
N SER A 179 -1.58 -14.14 -11.58
CA SER A 179 -1.49 -12.71 -11.29
C SER A 179 -0.75 -12.48 -9.98
N LYS A 180 -0.11 -11.32 -9.83
CA LYS A 180 0.58 -10.94 -8.59
C LYS A 180 -0.42 -10.61 -7.49
N TYR A 181 0.02 -10.72 -6.24
CA TYR A 181 -0.77 -10.38 -5.05
C TYR A 181 -0.50 -8.95 -4.53
N ILE A 182 0.52 -8.26 -5.06
CA ILE A 182 0.95 -6.93 -4.60
C ILE A 182 0.47 -5.83 -5.54
N MET A 183 -0.07 -4.76 -4.98
CA MET A 183 -0.22 -3.46 -5.63
C MET A 183 0.78 -2.49 -5.01
N ARG A 184 1.46 -1.70 -5.83
CA ARG A 184 2.33 -0.63 -5.35
C ARG A 184 1.51 0.61 -4.99
N PRO A 185 1.69 1.22 -3.81
CA PRO A 185 0.99 2.44 -3.42
C PRO A 185 1.07 3.57 -4.45
N GLU A 186 2.20 3.69 -5.15
CA GLU A 186 2.44 4.71 -6.17
C GLU A 186 1.48 4.58 -7.35
N PHE A 187 1.02 3.36 -7.66
CA PHE A 187 0.01 3.16 -8.71
C PHE A 187 -1.29 3.90 -8.39
N LEU A 188 -1.76 3.84 -7.13
CA LEU A 188 -2.98 4.56 -6.73
C LEU A 188 -2.81 6.06 -6.89
N LEU A 189 -1.65 6.60 -6.51
CA LEU A 189 -1.35 8.03 -6.67
C LEU A 189 -1.38 8.46 -8.13
N ASN A 190 -0.80 7.65 -9.02
CA ASN A 190 -0.79 7.91 -10.47
C ASN A 190 -2.17 7.75 -11.10
N PHE A 191 -2.93 6.73 -10.70
CA PHE A 191 -4.28 6.51 -11.21
C PHE A 191 -5.23 7.64 -10.81
N LEU A 192 -5.14 8.12 -9.56
CA LEU A 192 -5.92 9.26 -9.08
C LEU A 192 -5.53 10.56 -9.81
N SER A 193 -4.27 10.74 -10.19
CA SER A 193 -3.80 11.93 -10.94
C SER A 193 -4.20 11.91 -12.42
N LEU A 194 -4.55 10.74 -12.97
CA LEU A 194 -4.96 10.51 -14.36
C LEU A 194 -6.46 10.56 -14.61
N SER A 195 -7.31 10.52 -13.58
CA SER A 195 -8.75 10.44 -13.82
C SER A 195 -9.29 11.76 -14.42
N PRO A 196 -9.99 11.75 -15.57
CA PRO A 196 -10.34 12.95 -16.35
C PRO A 196 -11.22 13.96 -15.62
N SER A 197 -11.87 13.57 -14.52
CA SER A 197 -12.51 14.54 -13.63
C SER A 197 -12.15 14.23 -12.17
N ALA A 198 -11.33 15.11 -11.60
CA ALA A 198 -11.06 15.15 -10.17
C ALA A 198 -12.36 15.20 -9.33
N GLU A 199 -13.49 15.58 -9.93
CA GLU A 199 -14.83 15.57 -9.33
C GLU A 199 -15.42 14.16 -9.21
N GLN A 200 -15.25 13.28 -10.20
CA GLN A 200 -15.76 11.90 -10.14
C GLN A 200 -14.89 11.01 -9.27
N VAL A 201 -13.58 11.25 -9.21
CA VAL A 201 -12.69 10.67 -8.19
C VAL A 201 -13.07 11.12 -6.79
N ARG A 202 -13.30 12.42 -6.55
CA ARG A 202 -13.79 12.92 -5.25
C ARG A 202 -15.14 12.33 -4.87
N LYS A 203 -16.03 12.08 -5.83
CA LYS A 203 -17.35 11.48 -5.60
C LYS A 203 -17.30 9.96 -5.37
N THR A 204 -16.32 9.26 -5.97
CA THR A 204 -16.17 7.80 -5.91
C THR A 204 -15.26 7.36 -4.76
N TYR A 205 -14.25 8.17 -4.42
CA TYR A 205 -13.22 7.91 -3.40
C TYR A 205 -13.24 8.89 -2.22
N GLY A 206 -14.17 9.85 -2.18
CA GLY A 206 -14.33 10.79 -1.06
C GLY A 206 -14.64 10.13 0.29
N ASN A 207 -15.01 8.85 0.28
CA ASN A 207 -15.20 8.03 1.47
C ASN A 207 -13.97 7.20 1.86
N LEU A 208 -12.89 7.21 1.06
CA LEU A 208 -11.68 6.37 1.26
C LEU A 208 -10.43 7.19 1.59
N PHE A 209 -10.42 8.50 1.29
CA PHE A 209 -9.28 9.37 1.61
C PHE A 209 -9.78 10.74 2.13
N PRO A 210 -9.40 11.16 3.35
CA PRO A 210 -9.69 12.50 3.85
C PRO A 210 -8.97 13.59 3.03
N ASN A 211 -9.61 14.76 2.94
CA ASN A 211 -9.30 15.90 2.07
C ASN A 211 -7.88 16.50 2.19
N ASN A 212 -7.04 16.02 3.10
CA ASN A 212 -5.71 16.58 3.37
C ASN A 212 -4.54 15.77 2.78
N LEU A 213 -4.77 14.61 2.15
CA LEU A 213 -3.75 13.89 1.38
C LEU A 213 -3.63 14.35 -0.09
N GLY A 214 -4.50 15.28 -0.51
CA GLY A 214 -4.63 15.73 -1.90
C GLY A 214 -3.64 16.81 -2.37
N ILE A 215 -2.72 17.26 -1.51
CA ILE A 215 -1.81 18.38 -1.84
C ILE A 215 -0.37 17.99 -1.53
N GLN A 216 0.12 16.90 -2.13
CA GLN A 216 1.56 16.73 -2.38
C GLN A 216 1.93 15.67 -3.43
N PHE A 217 0.96 15.08 -4.14
CA PHE A 217 1.22 13.96 -5.07
C PHE A 217 0.80 14.29 -6.50
N GLY A 218 1.27 15.42 -6.98
CA GLY A 218 1.13 15.85 -8.37
C GLY A 218 2.32 15.44 -9.21
N HIS A 219 2.46 14.15 -9.50
CA HIS A 219 3.17 13.74 -10.71
C HIS A 219 2.19 12.94 -11.55
N ARG A 220 1.83 13.51 -12.71
CA ARG A 220 1.11 12.80 -13.77
C ARG A 220 2.01 11.64 -14.23
N LEU A 221 1.40 10.55 -14.69
CA LEU A 221 2.12 9.56 -15.49
C LEU A 221 2.87 10.30 -16.61
N LYS A 222 4.14 9.96 -16.86
CA LYS A 222 4.84 10.51 -18.02
C LYS A 222 4.00 10.20 -19.27
N GLU A 223 3.90 11.19 -20.14
CA GLU A 223 3.02 11.17 -21.31
C GLU A 223 3.30 9.98 -22.24
N ASP A 224 4.54 9.51 -22.29
CA ASP A 224 4.98 8.33 -23.02
C ASP A 224 4.31 7.02 -22.53
N VAL A 225 4.25 6.77 -21.22
CA VAL A 225 3.61 5.57 -20.66
C VAL A 225 2.10 5.58 -20.90
N PHE A 226 1.47 6.75 -20.80
CA PHE A 226 0.04 6.88 -21.09
C PHE A 226 -0.27 6.62 -22.58
N HIS A 227 0.47 7.24 -23.50
CA HIS A 227 0.31 6.99 -24.94
C HIS A 227 0.62 5.56 -25.33
N ALA A 228 1.54 4.90 -24.63
CA ALA A 228 1.86 3.51 -24.87
C ALA A 228 0.72 2.55 -24.46
N VAL A 229 0.08 2.81 -23.31
CA VAL A 229 -1.15 2.09 -22.91
C VAL A 229 -2.24 2.30 -23.96
N LEU A 230 -2.45 3.54 -24.43
CA LEU A 230 -3.42 3.83 -25.49
C LEU A 230 -3.07 3.14 -26.82
N HIS A 231 -1.78 3.05 -27.18
CA HIS A 231 -1.32 2.35 -28.37
C HIS A 231 -1.67 0.86 -28.31
N LYS A 232 -1.42 0.21 -27.16
CA LYS A 232 -1.79 -1.20 -26.94
C LYS A 232 -3.29 -1.43 -27.00
N VAL A 233 -4.08 -0.55 -26.38
CA VAL A 233 -5.55 -0.63 -26.47
C VAL A 233 -6.04 -0.42 -27.92
N LYS A 234 -5.37 0.45 -28.68
CA LYS A 234 -5.67 0.68 -30.10
C LYS A 234 -5.34 -0.53 -30.97
N GLU A 235 -4.27 -1.27 -30.69
CA GLU A 235 -3.96 -2.56 -31.36
C GLU A 235 -5.09 -3.59 -31.18
N TRP A 236 -5.85 -3.48 -30.09
CA TRP A 236 -6.97 -4.37 -29.79
C TRP A 236 -8.33 -3.81 -30.24
N ALA A 237 -8.37 -2.64 -30.89
CA ALA A 237 -9.63 -1.97 -31.23
C ALA A 237 -10.56 -2.83 -32.12
N ASP A 238 -9.97 -3.64 -32.99
CA ASP A 238 -10.69 -4.51 -33.92
C ASP A 238 -10.98 -5.91 -33.34
N TYR A 239 -10.63 -6.18 -32.08
CA TYR A 239 -10.90 -7.46 -31.44
C TYR A 239 -12.32 -7.51 -30.88
N GLU A 240 -12.83 -8.73 -30.70
CA GLU A 240 -14.11 -8.97 -30.03
C GLU A 240 -14.15 -8.26 -28.65
N PRO A 241 -15.25 -7.57 -28.28
CA PRO A 241 -15.30 -6.76 -27.06
C PRO A 241 -14.90 -7.50 -25.79
N GLY A 242 -15.33 -8.76 -25.63
CA GLY A 242 -14.93 -9.58 -24.49
C GLY A 242 -13.43 -9.87 -24.43
N ARG A 243 -12.76 -9.96 -25.59
CA ARG A 243 -11.31 -10.13 -25.68
C ARG A 243 -10.57 -8.83 -25.32
N VAL A 244 -11.07 -7.68 -25.79
CA VAL A 244 -10.53 -6.36 -25.42
C VAL A 244 -10.56 -6.17 -23.91
N THR A 245 -11.71 -6.45 -23.29
CA THR A 245 -11.88 -6.37 -21.83
C THR A 245 -10.88 -7.25 -21.07
N ALA A 246 -10.67 -8.49 -21.52
CA ALA A 246 -9.71 -9.40 -20.88
C ALA A 246 -8.26 -8.90 -20.99
N LEU A 247 -7.86 -8.34 -22.14
CA LEU A 247 -6.52 -7.81 -22.37
C LEU A 247 -6.26 -6.53 -21.56
N VAL A 248 -7.23 -5.62 -21.52
CA VAL A 248 -7.17 -4.39 -20.71
C VAL A 248 -7.06 -4.72 -19.22
N SER A 249 -7.83 -5.70 -18.77
CA SER A 249 -7.78 -6.20 -17.39
C SER A 249 -6.39 -6.75 -17.01
N SER A 250 -5.81 -7.58 -17.89
CA SER A 250 -4.45 -8.10 -17.68
C SER A 250 -3.41 -6.98 -17.63
N LEU A 251 -3.52 -5.99 -18.52
CA LEU A 251 -2.62 -4.83 -18.53
C LEU A 251 -2.75 -4.00 -17.25
N SER A 252 -3.98 -3.78 -16.77
CA SER A 252 -4.25 -3.10 -15.48
C SER A 252 -3.56 -3.81 -14.32
N ASP A 253 -3.66 -5.14 -14.27
CA ASP A 253 -3.05 -5.94 -13.21
C ASP A 253 -1.51 -5.91 -13.23
N THR A 254 -0.91 -5.89 -14.41
CA THR A 254 0.53 -5.66 -14.57
C THR A 254 0.91 -4.29 -14.05
N LEU A 255 0.21 -3.24 -14.49
CA LEU A 255 0.52 -1.85 -14.14
C LEU A 255 0.44 -1.60 -12.62
N LYS A 256 -0.51 -2.24 -11.92
CA LYS A 256 -0.65 -2.15 -10.47
C LYS A 256 0.57 -2.66 -9.69
N SER A 257 1.30 -3.63 -10.25
CA SER A 257 2.27 -4.42 -9.50
C SER A 257 3.73 -4.13 -9.85
N GLU A 258 4.00 -3.65 -11.06
CA GLU A 258 5.34 -3.39 -11.56
C GLU A 258 5.96 -2.08 -11.03
N GLN A 259 7.29 -2.09 -10.86
CA GLN A 259 8.02 -0.87 -10.59
C GLN A 259 8.17 -0.11 -11.90
N TYR A 260 7.48 1.01 -12.01
CA TYR A 260 7.85 2.01 -13.00
C TYR A 260 8.66 3.05 -12.25
N ASN A 261 9.97 3.14 -12.53
CA ASN A 261 10.73 4.29 -12.07
C ASN A 261 10.42 5.44 -13.03
N ILE A 262 9.30 6.12 -12.80
CA ILE A 262 8.69 7.06 -13.76
C ILE A 262 9.64 8.24 -14.07
N ASN A 263 10.65 8.51 -13.25
CA ASN A 263 11.64 9.54 -13.54
C ASN A 263 12.75 9.08 -14.52
N GLU A 264 12.98 7.77 -14.70
CA GLU A 264 14.16 7.24 -15.40
C GLU A 264 13.86 6.25 -16.53
N GLU A 265 12.74 5.51 -16.48
CA GLU A 265 12.44 4.48 -17.48
C GLU A 265 11.63 5.03 -18.67
N SER A 266 12.02 4.66 -19.90
CA SER A 266 11.30 4.92 -21.14
C SER A 266 10.35 3.76 -21.48
N TRP A 267 9.38 4.00 -22.36
CA TRP A 267 8.49 2.95 -22.90
C TRP A 267 9.24 1.70 -23.40
N GLU A 268 10.43 1.91 -23.98
CA GLU A 268 11.30 0.86 -24.49
C GLU A 268 11.82 -0.08 -23.40
N SER A 269 11.89 0.32 -22.12
CA SER A 269 12.21 -0.60 -21.01
C SER A 269 10.98 -1.33 -20.45
N ILE A 270 9.79 -0.79 -20.71
CA ILE A 270 8.52 -1.31 -20.23
C ILE A 270 7.96 -2.35 -21.21
N LYS A 271 8.12 -2.13 -22.53
CA LYS A 271 7.61 -3.03 -23.58
C LYS A 271 8.12 -4.47 -23.43
N ASP A 272 9.36 -4.66 -22.99
CA ASP A 272 9.97 -5.98 -22.81
C ASP A 272 9.46 -6.71 -21.54
N LYS A 273 8.83 -5.96 -20.61
CA LYS A 273 8.28 -6.46 -19.34
C LYS A 273 6.76 -6.70 -19.42
N ILE A 274 6.06 -6.06 -20.36
CA ILE A 274 4.65 -6.31 -20.67
C ILE A 274 4.59 -7.42 -21.74
N VAL A 275 4.83 -8.66 -21.31
CA VAL A 275 4.53 -9.82 -22.14
C VAL A 275 3.04 -10.10 -22.01
N ILE A 276 2.26 -9.68 -23.01
CA ILE A 276 0.86 -10.09 -23.22
C ILE A 276 0.81 -10.87 -24.52
#